data_AF-A0A944R6V0-F1
#
_entry.id   AF-A0A944R6V0-F1
#
_cell.length_a   1.000
_cell.length_b   1.000
_cell.length_c   1.000
_cell.angle_alpha   90.00
_cell.angle_beta   90.00
_cell.angle_gamma   90.00
#
_symmetry.space_group_name_H-M   'P 1'
#
loop_
_entity.id
_entity.type
_entity.pdbx_description
1 polymer ?
#
loop_
_entity_poly.entity_id
_entity_poly.type
_entity_poly.pdbx_seq_one_letter_code
_entity_poly.pdbx_strand_id
1 'polypeptide(L)'
;MTRPVTNIFHPIQLSIAICIALVMSGAATPAWSQPAFLNRPVQATFQRIPLARLVSRLSTISDGIIVLDRQIDPTQYITLACEGESLHTVLWRLADETETEIAILESSVWITPYSKASQLEQADRKRQRTLRQFPVTAQKQLGTKRPLQWLAGQKPATLIMDLL
;
A
#
# COMPACT_ATOMS: atom_id res chain seq x y z
N MET A 1 44.12 -64.87 -30.42
CA MET A 1 45.41 -64.72 -29.72
C MET A 1 45.65 -63.24 -29.46
N THR A 2 45.84 -62.89 -28.18
CA THR A 2 46.45 -61.67 -27.60
C THR A 2 46.00 -60.30 -28.10
N ARG A 3 45.24 -59.58 -27.25
CA ARG A 3 45.44 -58.14 -27.02
C ARG A 3 45.63 -57.91 -25.52
N PRO A 4 46.73 -57.27 -25.07
CA PRO A 4 46.77 -56.62 -23.78
C PRO A 4 46.31 -55.15 -23.89
N VAL A 5 45.79 -54.66 -22.79
CA VAL A 5 45.37 -53.29 -22.51
C VAL A 5 46.59 -52.42 -22.30
N THR A 6 46.63 -51.24 -22.95
CA THR A 6 47.29 -50.06 -22.35
C THR A 6 46.59 -48.79 -22.81
N ASN A 7 46.54 -47.86 -21.87
CA ASN A 7 45.58 -46.79 -21.72
C ASN A 7 46.34 -45.45 -21.79
N ILE A 8 45.62 -44.34 -22.04
CA ILE A 8 45.98 -42.94 -21.70
C ILE A 8 47.09 -42.34 -22.65
N PHE A 9 46.96 -41.21 -23.35
CA PHE A 9 46.44 -39.87 -23.01
C PHE A 9 45.83 -39.18 -24.25
N HIS A 10 44.64 -38.59 -24.10
CA HIS A 10 44.08 -37.62 -25.05
C HIS A 10 44.37 -36.19 -24.55
N PRO A 11 44.75 -35.24 -25.44
CA PRO A 11 44.86 -33.84 -25.08
C PRO A 11 43.44 -33.25 -24.97
N ILE A 12 43.03 -32.91 -23.75
CA ILE A 12 41.78 -32.19 -23.48
C ILE A 12 41.99 -30.75 -23.96
N GLN A 13 41.43 -30.41 -25.13
CA GLN A 13 41.30 -29.02 -25.54
C GLN A 13 40.19 -28.36 -24.73
N LEU A 14 40.64 -27.54 -23.79
CA LEU A 14 39.87 -26.58 -23.03
C LEU A 14 39.52 -25.42 -23.99
N SER A 15 38.25 -25.20 -24.27
CA SER A 15 37.79 -23.94 -24.87
C SER A 15 36.49 -23.54 -24.20
N ILE A 16 36.64 -22.58 -23.29
CA ILE A 16 35.66 -22.01 -22.39
C ILE A 16 34.60 -21.29 -23.24
N ALA A 17 33.36 -21.78 -23.20
CA ALA A 17 32.21 -21.05 -23.71
C ALA A 17 31.93 -19.87 -22.76
N ILE A 18 32.30 -18.67 -23.19
CA ILE A 18 31.93 -17.41 -22.52
C ILE A 18 30.44 -17.14 -22.82
N CYS A 19 29.56 -17.58 -21.93
CA CYS A 19 28.17 -17.13 -21.91
C CYS A 19 28.12 -15.74 -21.26
N ILE A 20 28.13 -14.69 -22.07
CA ILE A 20 27.79 -13.33 -21.61
C ILE A 20 26.27 -13.32 -21.38
N ALA A 21 25.86 -13.67 -20.17
CA ALA A 21 24.52 -13.36 -19.69
C ALA A 21 24.50 -11.86 -19.38
N LEU A 22 23.99 -11.07 -20.33
CA LEU A 22 23.68 -9.67 -20.10
C LEU A 22 22.51 -9.61 -19.10
N VAL A 23 22.82 -9.53 -17.80
CA VAL A 23 21.82 -9.19 -16.78
C VAL A 23 21.42 -7.75 -17.03
N MET A 24 20.35 -7.56 -17.79
CA MET A 24 19.65 -6.28 -17.80
C MET A 24 19.04 -6.12 -16.41
N SER A 25 19.77 -5.46 -15.52
CA SER A 25 19.16 -4.82 -14.34
C SER A 25 18.25 -3.71 -14.86
N GLY A 26 17.08 -4.08 -15.34
CA GLY A 26 15.95 -3.18 -15.34
C GLY A 26 15.78 -2.77 -13.88
N ALA A 27 15.98 -1.49 -13.57
CA ALA A 27 15.60 -0.96 -12.28
C ALA A 27 14.14 -1.31 -12.11
N ALA A 28 13.85 -2.35 -11.31
CA ALA A 28 12.49 -2.72 -11.00
C ALA A 28 11.89 -1.47 -10.36
N THR A 29 11.03 -0.78 -11.11
CA THR A 29 10.19 0.26 -10.54
C THR A 29 9.60 -0.36 -9.29
N PRO A 30 9.83 0.18 -8.07
CA PRO A 30 9.40 -0.48 -6.87
C PRO A 30 7.91 -0.76 -7.04
N ALA A 31 7.59 -2.06 -7.03
CA ALA A 31 6.23 -2.56 -7.11
C ALA A 31 5.46 -1.81 -6.03
N TRP A 32 4.33 -1.22 -6.41
CA TRP A 32 3.48 -0.52 -5.49
C TRP A 32 3.20 -1.44 -4.29
N SER A 33 3.73 -1.07 -3.12
CA SER A 33 3.54 -1.83 -1.89
C SER A 33 2.31 -1.29 -1.18
N GLN A 34 1.32 -2.15 -0.97
CA GLN A 34 0.19 -1.82 -0.12
C GLN A 34 0.65 -1.47 1.30
N PRO A 35 -0.11 -0.65 2.05
CA PRO A 35 0.23 -0.33 3.43
C PRO A 35 0.36 -1.59 4.28
N ALA A 36 1.50 -1.77 4.95
CA ALA A 36 1.80 -2.98 5.72
C ALA A 36 0.77 -3.26 6.84
N PHE A 37 0.12 -2.22 7.36
CA PHE A 37 -0.92 -2.35 8.38
C PHE A 37 -2.15 -3.14 7.91
N LEU A 38 -2.40 -3.25 6.60
CA LEU A 38 -3.52 -4.01 6.04
C LEU A 38 -3.45 -5.51 6.34
N ASN A 39 -2.25 -6.04 6.56
CA ASN A 39 -2.04 -7.44 6.89
C ASN A 39 -2.15 -7.72 8.40
N ARG A 40 -2.32 -6.70 9.25
CA ARG A 40 -2.44 -6.94 10.69
C ARG A 40 -3.75 -7.65 11.00
N PRO A 41 -3.72 -8.70 11.85
CA PRO A 41 -4.93 -9.40 12.26
C PRO A 41 -5.77 -8.49 13.16
N VAL A 42 -7.09 -8.59 13.03
CA VAL A 42 -8.05 -7.90 13.88
C VAL A 42 -8.89 -8.94 14.60
N GLN A 43 -8.79 -8.95 15.94
CA GLN A 43 -9.58 -9.82 16.79
C GLN A 43 -10.35 -8.94 17.78
N ALA A 44 -11.60 -8.63 17.44
CA ALA A 44 -12.46 -7.76 18.22
C ALA A 44 -13.92 -7.93 17.78
N THR A 45 -14.83 -7.72 18.71
CA THR A 45 -16.27 -7.66 18.41
C THR A 45 -16.78 -6.27 18.73
N PHE A 46 -17.47 -5.68 17.76
CA PHE A 46 -18.12 -4.39 17.88
C PHE A 46 -19.62 -4.56 17.73
N GLN A 47 -20.39 -4.05 18.69
CA GLN A 47 -21.84 -4.17 18.68
C GLN A 47 -22.45 -2.77 18.61
N ARG A 48 -23.32 -2.56 17.62
CA ARG A 48 -24.11 -1.33 17.43
C ARG A 48 -23.27 -0.06 17.71
N ILE A 49 -22.15 0.06 17.01
CA ILE A 49 -21.21 1.17 17.14
C ILE A 49 -21.35 2.13 15.95
N PRO A 50 -21.28 3.47 16.14
CA PRO A 50 -21.25 4.39 15.01
C PRO A 50 -20.04 4.14 14.11
N LEU A 51 -20.24 4.19 12.79
CA LEU A 51 -19.23 3.88 11.78
C LEU A 51 -17.92 4.67 11.99
N ALA A 52 -17.99 5.98 12.25
CA ALA A 52 -16.79 6.78 12.48
C ALA A 52 -15.97 6.29 13.71
N ARG A 53 -16.66 5.83 14.76
CA ARG A 53 -16.01 5.29 15.96
C ARG A 53 -15.41 3.91 15.70
N LEU A 54 -16.08 3.08 14.89
CA LEU A 54 -15.53 1.81 14.41
C LEU A 54 -14.24 2.02 13.61
N VAL A 55 -14.26 2.92 12.62
CA VAL A 55 -13.09 3.25 11.80
C VAL A 55 -11.93 3.74 12.66
N SER A 56 -12.19 4.61 13.64
CA SER A 56 -11.17 5.07 14.59
C SER A 56 -10.59 3.92 15.43
N ARG A 57 -11.41 2.97 15.88
CA ARG A 57 -10.96 1.77 16.60
C ARG A 57 -10.09 0.88 15.71
N LEU A 58 -10.51 0.63 14.47
CA LEU A 58 -9.75 -0.17 13.51
C LEU A 58 -8.40 0.48 13.18
N SER A 59 -8.37 1.80 13.00
CA SER A 59 -7.15 2.59 12.81
C SER A 59 -6.19 2.42 14.00
N THR A 60 -6.72 2.46 15.23
CA THR A 60 -5.93 2.27 16.45
C THR A 60 -5.39 0.84 16.58
N ILE A 61 -6.22 -0.19 16.34
CA ILE A 61 -5.84 -1.61 16.44
C ILE A 61 -4.75 -1.95 15.42
N SER A 62 -4.88 -1.43 14.21
CA SER A 62 -3.96 -1.71 13.12
C SER A 62 -2.73 -0.81 13.09
N ASP A 63 -2.67 0.24 13.92
CA ASP A 63 -1.66 1.29 13.81
C ASP A 63 -1.56 1.84 12.37
N GLY A 64 -2.74 2.03 11.76
CA GLY A 64 -2.92 2.34 10.35
C GLY A 64 -3.82 3.54 10.13
N ILE A 65 -3.67 4.21 9.00
CA ILE A 65 -4.48 5.38 8.64
C ILE A 65 -5.69 4.90 7.82
N ILE A 66 -6.88 5.01 8.42
CA ILE A 66 -8.14 4.67 7.79
C ILE A 66 -9.01 5.93 7.77
N VAL A 67 -9.42 6.36 6.58
CA VAL A 67 -10.17 7.60 6.36
C VAL A 67 -11.58 7.26 5.91
N LEU A 68 -12.57 7.93 6.49
CA LEU A 68 -13.96 7.88 6.05
C LEU A 68 -14.24 9.10 5.16
N ASP A 69 -14.68 8.90 3.92
CA ASP A 69 -15.11 10.00 3.05
C ASP A 69 -16.30 10.73 3.69
N ARG A 70 -16.26 12.06 3.66
CA ARG A 70 -17.28 12.95 4.24
C ARG A 70 -18.70 12.74 3.72
N GLN A 71 -18.87 12.08 2.57
CA GLN A 71 -20.19 11.79 1.98
C GLN A 71 -20.85 10.54 2.56
N ILE A 72 -20.10 9.74 3.32
CA ILE A 72 -20.64 8.55 4.00
C ILE A 72 -21.20 9.00 5.35
N ASP A 73 -22.40 8.51 5.71
CA ASP A 73 -22.97 8.77 7.03
C ASP A 73 -22.07 8.18 8.13
N PRO A 74 -21.44 9.02 8.98
CA PRO A 74 -20.56 8.55 10.03
C PRO A 74 -21.31 8.00 11.26
N THR A 75 -22.62 8.26 11.34
CA THR A 75 -23.47 7.96 12.50
C THR A 75 -24.25 6.65 12.36
N GLN A 76 -24.28 6.06 11.16
CA GLN A 76 -24.86 4.75 10.95
C GLN A 76 -24.23 3.70 11.88
N TYR A 77 -25.06 2.80 12.39
CA TYR A 77 -24.66 1.81 13.38
C TYR A 77 -24.30 0.48 12.73
N ILE A 78 -23.11 -0.02 13.05
CA ILE A 78 -22.56 -1.26 12.50
C ILE A 78 -22.34 -2.27 13.63
N THR A 79 -22.51 -3.56 13.30
CA THR A 79 -22.13 -4.68 14.17
C THR A 79 -21.17 -5.57 13.40
N LEU A 80 -19.95 -5.68 13.90
CA LEU A 80 -18.85 -6.35 13.20
C LEU A 80 -18.11 -7.27 14.16
N ALA A 81 -18.04 -8.55 13.81
CA ALA A 81 -17.23 -9.53 14.50
C ALA A 81 -15.98 -9.85 13.66
N CYS A 82 -14.81 -9.69 14.27
CA CYS A 82 -13.52 -10.03 13.69
C CYS A 82 -12.86 -11.14 14.51
N GLU A 83 -12.46 -12.21 13.84
CA GLU A 83 -12.00 -13.47 14.43
C GLU A 83 -10.48 -13.69 14.25
N GLY A 84 -9.76 -12.65 13.85
CA GLY A 84 -8.31 -12.71 13.60
C GLY A 84 -7.93 -12.59 12.12
N GLU A 85 -8.90 -12.39 11.22
CA GLU A 85 -8.62 -12.08 9.81
C GLU A 85 -7.85 -10.76 9.65
N SER A 86 -7.21 -10.57 8.49
CA SER A 86 -6.47 -9.35 8.19
C SER A 86 -7.39 -8.13 8.14
N LEU A 87 -6.87 -6.96 8.51
CA LEU A 87 -7.59 -5.70 8.39
C LEU A 87 -8.13 -5.48 6.97
N HIS A 88 -7.39 -5.89 5.94
CA HIS A 88 -7.89 -5.83 4.57
C HIS A 88 -9.23 -6.56 4.39
N THR A 89 -9.34 -7.80 4.89
CA THR A 89 -10.57 -8.59 4.85
C THR A 89 -11.68 -7.94 5.68
N VAL A 90 -11.36 -7.39 6.84
CA VAL A 90 -12.31 -6.65 7.68
C VAL A 90 -12.86 -5.43 6.96
N LEU A 91 -12.00 -4.64 6.33
CA LEU A 91 -12.38 -3.42 5.61
C LEU A 91 -13.18 -3.72 4.35
N TRP A 92 -12.88 -4.80 3.64
CA TRP A 92 -13.71 -5.28 2.52
C TRP A 92 -15.13 -5.63 2.98
N ARG A 93 -15.26 -6.42 4.05
CA ARG A 93 -16.58 -6.78 4.59
C ARG A 93 -17.36 -5.55 5.07
N LEU A 94 -16.68 -4.62 5.72
CA LEU A 94 -17.28 -3.35 6.14
C LEU A 94 -17.76 -2.54 4.94
N ALA A 95 -17.01 -2.53 3.84
CA ALA A 95 -17.39 -1.83 2.62
C ALA A 95 -18.63 -2.46 1.98
N ASP A 96 -18.69 -3.79 1.91
CA ASP A 96 -19.87 -4.52 1.43
C ASP A 96 -21.11 -4.23 2.31
N GLU A 97 -20.97 -4.24 3.64
CA GLU A 97 -22.07 -3.98 4.58
C GLU A 97 -22.60 -2.53 4.50
N THR A 98 -21.72 -1.58 4.17
CA THR A 98 -22.05 -0.15 4.13
C THR A 98 -22.36 0.36 2.72
N GLU A 99 -22.36 -0.52 1.72
CA GLU A 99 -22.53 -0.15 0.31
C GLU A 99 -21.51 0.91 -0.13
N THR A 100 -20.23 0.68 0.21
CA THR A 100 -19.10 1.56 -0.12
C THR A 100 -17.99 0.82 -0.84
N GLU A 101 -16.96 1.55 -1.28
CA GLU A 101 -15.72 1.01 -1.83
C GLU A 101 -14.54 1.37 -0.94
N ILE A 102 -13.47 0.57 -1.00
CA ILE A 102 -12.18 0.93 -0.42
C ILE A 102 -11.19 1.38 -1.50
N ALA A 103 -10.51 2.49 -1.25
CA ALA A 103 -9.36 2.93 -2.03
C ALA A 103 -8.08 2.67 -1.23
N ILE A 104 -7.17 1.88 -1.78
CA ILE A 104 -5.88 1.62 -1.13
C ILE A 104 -4.85 2.59 -1.68
N LEU A 105 -4.33 3.48 -0.84
CA LEU A 105 -3.28 4.43 -1.21
C LEU A 105 -1.94 3.99 -0.61
N GLU A 106 -0.86 4.70 -0.94
CA GLU A 106 0.50 4.42 -0.44
C GLU A 106 0.58 4.19 1.07
N SER A 107 -0.14 4.98 1.86
CA SER A 107 0.00 5.01 3.33
C SER A 107 -1.31 5.05 4.08
N SER A 108 -2.43 4.89 3.38
CA SER A 108 -3.75 5.01 3.98
C SER A 108 -4.76 4.22 3.18
N VAL A 109 -5.83 3.82 3.83
CA VAL A 109 -7.02 3.27 3.18
C VAL A 109 -8.17 4.25 3.37
N TRP A 110 -8.94 4.46 2.30
CA TRP A 110 -10.11 5.33 2.33
C TRP A 110 -11.36 4.50 2.08
N ILE A 111 -12.36 4.65 2.92
CA ILE A 111 -13.72 4.15 2.69
C ILE A 111 -14.47 5.26 1.97
N THR A 112 -15.01 4.96 0.80
CA THR A 112 -15.49 5.96 -0.17
C THR A 112 -16.80 5.55 -0.83
N PRO A 113 -17.64 6.48 -1.28
CA PRO A 113 -18.78 6.16 -2.13
C PRO A 113 -18.35 5.38 -3.38
N TYR A 114 -19.28 4.61 -3.95
CA TYR A 114 -19.06 3.91 -5.21
C TYR A 114 -18.49 4.82 -6.31
N SER A 115 -17.70 4.20 -7.21
CA SER A 115 -17.06 4.84 -8.36
C SER A 115 -15.95 5.86 -8.02
N LYS A 116 -15.58 6.04 -6.75
CA LYS A 116 -14.51 6.97 -6.36
C LYS A 116 -13.18 6.29 -6.07
N ALA A 117 -13.16 5.03 -5.66
CA ALA A 117 -11.93 4.41 -5.20
C ALA A 117 -10.84 4.43 -6.28
N SER A 118 -11.19 4.02 -7.50
CA SER A 118 -10.26 4.02 -8.64
C SER A 118 -9.68 5.41 -8.94
N GLN A 119 -10.47 6.48 -8.81
CA GLN A 119 -10.00 7.84 -9.06
C GLN A 119 -8.96 8.28 -8.03
N LEU A 120 -9.20 7.97 -6.75
CA LEU A 120 -8.25 8.28 -5.66
C LEU A 120 -6.95 7.50 -5.83
N GLU A 121 -7.03 6.21 -6.15
CA GLU A 121 -5.84 5.41 -6.38
C GLU A 121 -5.05 5.86 -7.61
N GLN A 122 -5.74 6.24 -8.69
CA GLN A 122 -5.08 6.82 -9.87
C GLN A 122 -4.39 8.14 -9.52
N ALA A 123 -5.02 8.99 -8.71
CA ALA A 123 -4.42 10.24 -8.25
C ALA A 123 -3.18 9.98 -7.38
N ASP A 124 -3.22 9.03 -6.44
CA ASP A 124 -2.05 8.70 -5.62
C ASP A 124 -0.93 8.06 -6.46
N ARG A 125 -1.26 7.14 -7.38
CA ARG A 125 -0.28 6.59 -8.34
C ARG A 125 0.36 7.69 -9.20
N LYS A 126 -0.43 8.67 -9.66
CA LYS A 126 0.07 9.83 -10.40
C LYS A 126 1.01 10.67 -9.55
N ARG A 127 0.62 10.98 -8.30
CA ARG A 127 1.46 11.70 -7.34
C ARG A 127 2.80 10.99 -7.12
N GLN A 128 2.78 9.67 -6.88
CA GLN A 128 3.99 8.88 -6.69
C GLN A 128 4.89 8.91 -7.94
N ARG A 129 4.33 8.77 -9.14
CA ARG A 129 5.09 8.87 -10.39
C ARG A 129 5.73 10.24 -10.55
N THR A 130 4.99 11.31 -10.29
CA THR A 130 5.50 12.69 -10.35
C THR A 130 6.60 12.90 -9.33
N LEU A 131 6.45 12.42 -8.08
CA LEU A 131 7.50 12.51 -7.06
C LEU A 131 8.80 11.83 -7.51
N ARG A 132 8.71 10.64 -8.11
CA ARG A 132 9.88 9.88 -8.59
C ARG A 132 10.67 10.60 -9.70
N GLN A 133 10.11 11.64 -10.35
CA GLN A 133 10.80 12.43 -11.36
C GLN A 133 11.78 13.46 -10.77
N PHE A 134 11.68 13.76 -9.48
CA PHE A 134 12.56 14.74 -8.81
C PHE A 134 13.86 14.09 -8.32
N PRO A 135 14.94 14.87 -8.05
CA PRO A 135 16.12 14.39 -7.36
C PRO A 135 15.80 13.81 -5.97
N VAL A 136 16.56 12.81 -5.50
CA VAL A 136 16.28 12.08 -4.23
C VAL A 136 16.11 13.00 -3.01
N THR A 137 16.86 14.09 -2.94
CA THR A 137 16.73 15.10 -1.87
C THR A 137 15.36 15.80 -1.90
N ALA A 138 14.92 16.22 -3.08
CA ALA A 138 13.60 16.80 -3.30
C ALA A 138 12.47 15.76 -3.12
N GLN A 139 12.69 14.50 -3.50
CA GLN A 139 11.76 13.40 -3.20
C GLN A 139 11.51 13.25 -1.70
N LYS A 140 12.57 13.27 -0.89
CA LYS A 140 12.46 13.19 0.57
C LYS A 140 11.68 14.39 1.13
N GLN A 141 12.00 15.61 0.68
CA GLN A 141 11.31 16.81 1.15
C GLN A 141 9.83 16.82 0.76
N LEU A 142 9.51 16.60 -0.52
CA LEU A 142 8.13 16.62 -1.04
C LEU A 142 7.31 15.38 -0.64
N GLY A 143 7.97 14.26 -0.34
CA GLY A 143 7.35 13.04 0.16
C GLY A 143 7.10 13.05 1.67
N THR A 144 7.68 14.00 2.42
CA THR A 144 7.49 14.08 3.86
C THR A 144 6.06 14.48 4.19
N LYS A 145 5.33 13.61 4.89
CA LYS A 145 3.97 13.88 5.37
C LYS A 145 4.07 14.65 6.69
N ARG A 146 3.49 15.85 6.73
CA ARG A 146 3.37 16.66 7.96
C ARG A 146 1.90 16.80 8.34
N PRO A 147 1.54 16.64 9.64
CA PRO A 147 0.19 16.93 10.08
C PRO A 147 -0.09 18.41 9.87
N LEU A 148 -1.18 18.71 9.15
CA LEU A 148 -1.71 20.07 9.09
C LEU A 148 -2.66 20.26 10.26
N GLN A 149 -2.32 21.20 11.14
CA GLN A 149 -3.16 21.60 12.26
C GLN A 149 -3.66 23.01 12.00
N TRP A 150 -4.95 23.25 12.20
CA TRP A 150 -5.53 24.59 12.21
C TRP A 150 -6.28 24.81 13.52
N LEU A 151 -6.34 26.07 13.94
CA LEU A 151 -7.12 26.46 15.10
C LEU A 151 -8.61 26.37 14.79
N ALA A 152 -9.41 26.08 15.82
CA ALA A 152 -10.86 26.11 15.70
C ALA A 152 -11.33 27.49 15.21
N GLY A 153 -12.17 27.51 14.17
CA GLY A 153 -12.65 28.75 13.52
C GLY A 153 -11.73 29.31 12.44
N GLN A 154 -10.52 28.77 12.26
CA GLN A 154 -9.64 29.13 11.15
C GLN A 154 -10.14 28.47 9.85
N LYS A 155 -10.06 29.20 8.73
CA LYS A 155 -10.48 28.66 7.42
C LYS A 155 -9.37 27.75 6.87
N PRO A 156 -9.65 26.49 6.50
CA PRO A 156 -8.63 25.59 5.95
C PRO A 156 -7.89 26.14 4.73
N ALA A 157 -8.52 27.03 3.95
CA ALA A 157 -7.88 27.70 2.82
C ALA A 157 -6.65 28.53 3.22
N THR A 158 -6.59 29.08 4.44
CA THR A 158 -5.42 29.85 4.88
C THR A 158 -4.20 28.96 5.04
N LEU A 159 -4.37 27.72 5.51
CA LEU A 159 -3.27 26.75 5.58
C LEU A 159 -2.67 26.44 4.21
N ILE A 160 -3.50 26.34 3.18
CA ILE A 160 -3.01 26.04 1.83
C ILE A 160 -2.19 27.21 1.29
N MET A 161 -2.63 28.45 1.55
CA MET A 161 -1.89 29.65 1.15
C MET A 161 -0.55 29.76 1.87
N ASP A 162 -0.45 29.35 3.13
CA ASP A 162 0.80 29.37 3.90
C ASP A 162 1.81 28.29 3.43
N LEU A 163 1.36 27.32 2.63
CA LEU A 163 2.17 26.19 2.14
C LEU A 163 2.60 26.35 0.68
N LEU A 164 2.07 27.34 -0.04
CA LEU A 164 2.35 27.65 -1.46
C LEU A 164 3.34 28.81 -1.57
#